data_AF-A0A1B0DFA8-F1
#
_entry.id   AF-A0A1B0DFA8-F1
#
_cell.length_a   1.000
_cell.length_b   1.000
_cell.length_c   1.000
_cell.angle_alpha   90.00
_cell.angle_beta   90.00
_cell.angle_gamma   90.00
#
_symmetry.space_group_name_H-M   'P 1'
#
loop_
_entity.id
_entity.type
_entity.pdbx_description
1 polymer ?
#
loop_
_entity_poly.entity_id
_entity_poly.type
_entity_poly.pdbx_seq_one_letter_code
_entity_poly.pdbx_strand_id
1 'polypeptide(L)' 'MGFSAVIPGYPRYSVLGDRSQGVYNLRISNASLEDDAEYQCQVGPAKLNSAIRANAKLVVICKYIDIETKCD' A
#
# COMPACT_ATOMS: atom_id res chain seq x y z
N MET A 1 14.31 3.41 4.48
CA MET A 1 13.37 2.86 3.47
C MET A 1 12.45 3.99 3.03
N GLY A 2 12.33 4.30 1.74
CA GLY A 2 11.46 5.39 1.27
C GLY A 2 11.84 6.07 -0.05
N PHE A 3 13.07 5.86 -0.55
CA PHE A 3 13.52 6.48 -1.81
C PHE A 3 13.50 5.54 -3.02
N SER A 4 13.27 4.24 -2.83
CA SER A 4 13.14 3.30 -3.94
C SER A 4 11.68 3.15 -4.36
N ALA A 5 11.42 3.07 -5.66
CA ALA A 5 10.09 2.71 -6.17
C ALA A 5 9.72 1.26 -5.80
N VAL A 6 10.70 0.42 -5.51
CA VAL A 6 10.52 -0.99 -5.10
C VAL A 6 10.58 -1.10 -3.58
N ILE A 7 9.67 -1.88 -3.00
CA ILE A 7 9.64 -2.17 -1.57
C ILE A 7 10.30 -3.54 -1.34
N PRO A 8 11.50 -3.60 -0.73
CA PRO A 8 12.19 -4.87 -0.48
C PRO A 8 11.33 -5.83 0.35
N GLY A 9 11.29 -7.10 -0.05
CA GLY A 9 10.44 -8.12 0.59
C GLY A 9 8.99 -8.15 0.11
N TYR A 10 8.55 -7.15 -0.66
CA TYR A 10 7.18 -7.04 -1.17
C TYR A 10 7.19 -6.84 -2.70
N PRO A 11 7.46 -7.90 -3.49
CA PRO A 11 7.67 -7.78 -4.95
C PRO A 11 6.44 -7.28 -5.73
N ARG A 12 5.23 -7.44 -5.17
CA ARG A 12 3.98 -6.93 -5.75
C ARG A 12 3.74 -5.44 -5.46
N TYR A 13 4.52 -4.85 -4.55
CA TYR A 13 4.28 -3.53 -3.99
C TYR A 13 5.30 -2.53 -4.53
N SER A 14 4.83 -1.35 -4.90
CA SER A 14 5.69 -0.27 -5.40
C SER A 14 5.16 1.09 -4.98
N VAL A 15 6.04 2.10 -4.98
CA VAL A 15 5.67 3.50 -4.73
C VAL A 15 5.73 4.27 -6.05
N LEU A 16 4.59 4.85 -6.43
CA LEU A 16 4.41 5.68 -7.62
C LEU A 16 4.10 7.13 -7.22
N GLY A 17 4.27 8.08 -8.14
CA GLY A 17 3.90 9.48 -7.93
C GLY A 17 5.04 10.46 -8.25
N ASP A 18 4.68 11.74 -8.36
CA ASP A 18 5.64 12.81 -8.59
C ASP A 18 6.31 13.23 -7.28
N ARG A 19 7.56 12.83 -7.12
CA ARG A 19 8.37 13.14 -5.95
C ARG A 19 8.68 14.62 -5.82
N SER A 20 8.73 15.35 -6.93
CA SER A 20 8.94 16.81 -6.92
C SER A 20 7.76 17.53 -6.28
N GLN A 21 6.56 16.94 -6.36
CA GLN A 21 5.33 17.44 -5.74
C GLN A 21 5.04 16.77 -4.39
N GLY A 22 5.93 15.91 -3.89
CA GLY A 22 5.74 15.20 -2.63
C GLY A 22 4.65 14.12 -2.68
N VAL A 23 4.34 13.58 -3.86
CA VAL A 23 3.29 12.56 -4.03
C VAL A 23 3.90 11.16 -3.97
N TYR A 24 3.39 10.34 -3.04
CA TYR A 24 3.81 8.96 -2.83
C TYR A 24 2.59 8.06 -2.67
N ASN A 25 2.24 7.35 -3.74
CA ASN A 25 1.12 6.42 -3.80
C ASN A 25 1.63 4.98 -3.72
N LEU A 26 1.03 4.18 -2.84
CA LEU A 26 1.25 2.74 -2.82
C LEU A 26 0.49 2.10 -3.99
N ARG A 27 1.19 1.30 -4.81
CA ARG A 27 0.61 0.41 -5.80
C ARG A 27 0.83 -1.02 -5.39
N ILE A 28 -0.26 -1.79 -5.32
CA ILE A 28 -0.26 -3.24 -5.13
C ILE A 28 -0.71 -3.87 -6.46
N SER A 29 0.15 -4.67 -7.09
CA SER A 29 -0.17 -5.35 -8.36
C SER A 29 -0.68 -6.76 -8.08
N ASN A 30 -1.68 -7.21 -8.85
CA ASN A 30 -2.35 -8.51 -8.68
C ASN A 30 -2.82 -8.71 -7.24
N ALA A 31 -3.65 -7.79 -6.72
CA ALA A 31 -4.12 -7.82 -5.34
C ALA A 31 -4.86 -9.14 -5.02
N SER A 32 -4.62 -9.68 -3.84
CA SER A 32 -5.26 -10.89 -3.29
C SER A 32 -5.95 -10.58 -1.96
N LEU A 33 -6.69 -11.55 -1.40
CA LEU A 33 -7.32 -11.38 -0.09
C LEU A 33 -6.31 -11.09 1.03
N GLU A 34 -5.07 -11.52 0.90
CA GLU A 34 -4.00 -11.23 1.86
C GLU A 34 -3.64 -9.74 1.94
N ASP A 35 -4.01 -8.96 0.92
CA ASP A 35 -3.82 -7.51 0.89
C ASP A 35 -4.96 -6.74 1.58
N ASP A 36 -6.02 -7.43 2.07
CA ASP A 36 -7.07 -6.79 2.88
C ASP A 36 -6.53 -6.39 4.26
N ALA A 37 -6.13 -5.13 4.40
CA ALA A 37 -5.44 -4.64 5.58
C ALA A 37 -5.64 -3.14 5.77
N GLU A 38 -5.22 -2.66 6.94
CA GLU A 38 -5.04 -1.23 7.18
C GLU A 38 -3.63 -0.82 6.77
N TYR A 39 -3.55 0.14 5.85
CA TYR A 39 -2.32 0.74 5.35
C TYR A 39 -2.17 2.14 5.94
N GLN A 40 -0.93 2.63 5.95
CA GLN A 40 -0.65 3.95 6.47
C GLN A 40 0.37 4.69 5.61
N CYS A 41 0.03 5.92 5.22
CA CYS A 41 1.01 6.86 4.71
C CYS A 41 1.77 7.47 5.90
N GLN A 42 3.09 7.30 5.90
CA GLN A 42 3.94 7.70 7.01
C GLN A 42 5.00 8.71 6.59
N VAL A 43 5.09 9.82 7.31
CA VAL A 43 6.20 10.77 7.20
C VAL A 43 6.94 10.76 8.54
N GLY A 44 8.24 10.49 8.51
CA GLY A 44 9.08 10.55 9.70
C GLY A 44 9.13 11.97 10.29
N PRO A 45 9.45 12.12 11.59
CA PRO A 45 9.62 13.43 12.18
C PRO A 45 10.76 14.20 11.48
N ALA A 46 10.62 15.52 11.41
CA ALA A 46 11.67 16.43 10.97
C ALA A 46 12.00 17.42 12.10
N LYS A 47 13.09 18.19 11.96
CA LYS A 47 13.65 19.04 13.02
C LYS A 47 12.63 19.85 13.83
N LEU A 48 11.57 20.33 13.19
CA LEU A 48 10.49 21.12 13.80
C LEU A 48 9.08 20.53 13.58
N ASN A 49 8.97 19.33 13.01
CA ASN A 49 7.68 18.73 12.66
C ASN A 49 7.57 17.34 13.28
N SER A 50 6.43 17.08 13.93
CA SER A 50 6.11 15.75 14.41
C SER A 50 5.87 14.79 13.24
N ALA A 51 5.90 13.50 13.54
CA ALA A 51 5.56 12.46 12.58
C ALA A 51 4.10 12.61 12.14
N ILE A 52 3.83 12.53 10.84
CA ILE A 52 2.48 12.59 10.27
C ILE A 52 2.09 11.18 9.83
N ARG A 53 0.84 10.81 10.09
CA ARG A 53 0.26 9.51 9.74
C ARG A 53 -1.13 9.71 9.14
N ALA A 54 -1.42 9.01 8.06
CA ALA A 54 -2.77 8.92 7.50
C ALA A 54 -3.10 7.45 7.21
N ASN A 55 -4.21 6.96 7.78
CA ASN A 55 -4.64 5.58 7.60
C ASN A 55 -5.50 5.42 6.34
N ALA A 56 -5.42 4.25 5.72
CA ALA A 56 -6.25 3.84 4.59
C ALA A 56 -6.63 2.36 4.76
N LYS A 57 -7.92 2.04 4.73
CA LYS A 57 -8.38 0.65 4.75
C LYS A 57 -8.52 0.15 3.32
N LEU A 58 -7.76 -0.88 2.96
CA LEU A 58 -7.98 -1.63 1.74
C LEU A 58 -8.87 -2.82 2.07
N VAL A 59 -9.95 -2.99 1.33
CA VAL A 59 -10.80 -4.18 1.38
C VAL A 59 -10.70 -4.88 0.03
N VAL A 60 -10.33 -6.15 0.03
CA VAL A 60 -10.25 -6.95 -1.20
C VAL A 60 -11.40 -7.93 -1.19
N ILE A 61 -12.22 -7.86 -2.23
CA ILE A 61 -13.42 -8.69 -2.35
C ILE A 61 -13.21 -9.66 -3.50
N CYS A 62 -13.44 -10.93 -3.25
CA CYS A 62 -13.49 -11.92 -4.30
C CYS A 62 -14.75 -11.78 -5.16
N LYS A 63 -14.59 -12.03 -6.45
CA LYS A 63 -15.74 -12.39 -7.27
C LYS A 63 -16.14 -13.82 -6.93
N TYR A 64 -17.37 -13.99 -6.47
CA TYR A 64 -17.96 -15.30 -6.32
C TYR A 64 -18.20 -15.89 -7.72
N ILE A 65 -17.54 -17.00 -8.02
CA ILE A 65 -17.85 -17.83 -9.20
C ILE A 65 -18.26 -19.19 -8.63
N ASP A 66 -19.58 -19.30 -8.42
CA ASP A 66 -20.34 -20.47 -7.96
C ASP A 66 -19.85 -21.19 -6.69
N ILE A 67 -20.75 -22.02 -6.14
CA ILE A 67 -20.70 -22.62 -4.81
C ILE A 67 -19.59 -23.68 -4.70
N GLU A 68 -18.32 -23.31 -4.88
CA GLU A 68 -17.17 -24.07 -4.37
C GLU A 68 -15.79 -23.42 -4.54
N THR A 69 -15.66 -22.22 -5.12
CA THR A 69 -14.32 -21.68 -5.38
C THR A 69 -13.83 -20.87 -4.18
N LYS A 70 -12.89 -21.46 -3.41
CA LYS A 70 -12.12 -20.74 -2.39
C LYS A 70 -11.30 -19.63 -3.05
N CYS A 71 -11.30 -18.48 -2.39
CA CYS A 71 -10.34 -17.44 -2.67
C CYS A 71 -9.01 -17.80 -2.05
N ASP A 72 -8.08 -18.27 -2.87
CA ASP A 72 -6.67 -18.33 -2.52
C ASP A 72 -5.95 -17.13 -3.16
#